data_AF-F8QKG5-F1
#
_entry.id   AF-F8QKG5-F1
#
_cell.length_a   1.000
_cell.length_b   1.000
_cell.length_c   1.000
_cell.angle_alpha   90.00
_cell.angle_beta   90.00
_cell.angle_gamma   90.00
#
_symmetry.space_group_name_H-M   'P 1'
#
loop_
_entity.id
_entity.type
_entity.pdbx_description
1 polymer ?
#
loop_
_entity_poly.entity_id
_entity_poly.type
_entity_poly.pdbx_seq_one_letter_code
_entity_poly.pdbx_strand_id
1 'polypeptide(L)' 'MLHDSKLPKSFWVDAMQTAAYITARSPASGLHGKTPYEILFKRRTKGKGSFTPRGAKP' A
#
# COMPACT_ATOMS: atom_id res chain seq x y z
N MET A 1 19.52 6.72 0.19
CA MET A 1 18.04 6.64 0.03
C MET A 1 17.69 7.23 -1.35
N LEU A 2 16.43 7.20 -1.83
CA LEU A 2 16.08 7.62 -3.22
C LEU A 2 16.54 9.06 -3.60
N HIS A 3 16.91 9.88 -2.60
CA HIS A 3 17.54 11.19 -2.79
C HIS A 3 18.94 11.15 -3.43
N ASP A 4 19.68 10.05 -3.30
CA ASP A 4 21.06 9.93 -3.84
C ASP A 4 21.09 9.41 -5.29
N SER A 5 19.98 8.88 -5.80
CA SER A 5 19.93 8.16 -7.08
C SER A 5 19.98 9.04 -8.34
N LYS A 6 20.20 10.36 -8.20
CA LYS A 6 20.26 11.33 -9.34
C LYS A 6 19.08 11.20 -10.32
N LEU A 7 17.90 10.85 -9.81
CA LEU A 7 16.71 10.63 -10.63
C LEU A 7 16.18 11.96 -11.18
N PRO A 8 15.68 11.99 -12.43
CA PRO A 8 14.99 13.15 -12.98
C PRO A 8 13.81 13.56 -12.11
N LYS A 9 13.56 14.87 -11.96
CA LYS A 9 12.44 15.41 -11.16
C LYS A 9 11.07 14.86 -11.59
N SER A 10 10.91 14.56 -12.88
CA SER A 10 9.70 13.95 -13.44
C SER A 10 9.40 12.55 -12.89
N PHE A 11 10.44 11.77 -12.55
CA PHE A 11 10.29 10.41 -12.03
C PHE A 11 9.67 10.38 -10.63
N TRP A 12 9.87 11.43 -9.83
CA TRP A 12 9.35 11.49 -8.48
C TRP A 12 7.82 11.45 -8.42
N VAL A 13 7.13 12.04 -9.40
CA VAL A 13 5.67 12.01 -9.49
C VAL A 13 5.18 10.57 -9.62
N ASP A 14 5.78 9.81 -10.54
CA ASP A 14 5.40 8.42 -10.80
C ASP A 14 5.79 7.49 -9.64
N ALA A 15 6.95 7.72 -9.04
CA ALA A 15 7.41 7.00 -7.86
C ALA A 15 6.47 7.21 -6.66
N MET A 16 6.06 8.46 -6.40
CA MET A 16 5.11 8.77 -5.32
C MET A 16 3.73 8.20 -5.60
N GLN A 17 3.25 8.29 -6.83
CA GLN A 17 1.95 7.72 -7.23
C GLN A 17 1.95 6.19 -7.08
N THR A 18 3.04 5.54 -7.47
CA THR A 18 3.22 4.08 -7.31
C THR A 18 3.28 3.69 -5.84
N ALA A 19 4.05 4.41 -5.02
CA ALA A 19 4.12 4.17 -3.58
C ALA A 19 2.74 4.33 -2.93
N ALA A 20 2.02 5.41 -3.23
CA ALA A 20 0.67 5.65 -2.73
C ALA A 20 -0.31 4.55 -3.16
N TYR A 21 -0.23 4.10 -4.42
CA TYR A 21 -1.07 3.01 -4.93
C TYR A 21 -0.81 1.70 -4.20
N ILE A 22 0.47 1.32 -4.02
CA ILE A 22 0.86 0.11 -3.30
C ILE A 22 0.36 0.20 -1.86
N THR A 23 0.58 1.32 -1.17
CA THR A 23 0.11 1.50 0.22
C THR A 23 -1.41 1.41 0.32
N ALA A 24 -2.16 2.04 -0.59
CA ALA A 24 -3.62 2.02 -0.58
C ALA A 24 -4.22 0.62 -0.86
N ARG A 25 -3.52 -0.21 -1.65
CA ARG A 25 -3.93 -1.57 -2.02
C ARG A 25 -3.28 -2.68 -1.18
N SER A 26 -2.33 -2.34 -0.33
CA SER A 26 -1.70 -3.31 0.57
C SER A 26 -2.53 -3.42 1.85
N PRO A 27 -2.78 -4.65 2.32
CA PRO A 27 -3.43 -4.87 3.60
C PRO A 27 -2.47 -4.40 4.71
N ALA A 28 -2.98 -3.51 5.56
CA ALA A 28 -2.22 -2.98 6.67
C ALA A 28 -2.57 -3.76 7.95
N SER A 29 -1.59 -4.03 8.80
CA SER A 29 -1.74 -4.86 10.01
C SER A 29 -2.83 -4.33 10.94
N GLY A 30 -2.97 -3.00 11.03
CA GLY A 30 -4.02 -2.34 11.83
C GLY A 30 -5.43 -2.36 11.20
N LEU A 31 -5.57 -2.83 9.96
CA LEU A 31 -6.83 -2.84 9.21
C LEU A 31 -7.47 -4.23 9.14
N HIS A 32 -7.05 -5.17 10.00
CA HIS A 32 -7.64 -6.51 10.11
C HIS A 32 -7.67 -7.27 8.78
N GLY A 33 -6.59 -7.16 7.99
CA GLY A 33 -6.49 -7.80 6.67
C GLY A 33 -7.25 -7.08 5.55
N LYS A 34 -7.86 -5.92 5.82
CA LYS A 34 -8.44 -5.03 4.79
C LYS A 34 -7.39 -4.03 4.31
N THR A 35 -7.57 -3.56 3.07
CA THR A 35 -6.74 -2.48 2.52
C THR A 35 -7.33 -1.12 2.90
N PRO A 36 -6.51 -0.05 2.99
CA PRO A 36 -7.03 1.31 3.19
C PRO A 36 -8.09 1.70 2.17
N TYR A 37 -7.90 1.30 0.90
CA TYR A 37 -8.85 1.55 -0.18
C TYR A 37 -10.23 0.92 0.08
N GLU A 38 -10.26 -0.31 0.62
CA GLU A 38 -11.53 -0.98 0.95
C GLU A 38 -12.28 -0.30 2.09
N ILE A 39 -11.57 0.30 3.04
CA ILE A 39 -12.18 1.06 4.13
C ILE A 39 -12.74 2.37 3.62
N LEU A 40 -11.95 3.12 2.85
CA LEU A 40 -12.32 4.43 2.31
C LEU A 40 -13.52 4.36 1.35
N PHE A 41 -13.50 3.39 0.42
CA PHE A 41 -14.53 3.30 -0.63
C PHE A 41 -15.60 2.24 -0.35
N LYS A 42 -15.53 1.55 0.79
CA LYS A 42 -16.43 0.44 1.17
C LYS A 42 -16.62 -0.63 0.07
N ARG A 43 -15.64 -0.76 -0.82
CA ARG A 43 -15.68 -1.63 -2.00
C ARG A 43 -14.62 -2.70 -1.87
N ARG A 44 -15.00 -3.98 -1.89
CA ARG A 44 -14.04 -5.09 -1.89
C ARG A 44 -13.21 -5.08 -3.16
N THR A 45 -11.90 -5.21 -3.02
CA THR A 45 -11.02 -5.46 -4.16
C THR A 45 -11.18 -6.94 -4.54
N LYS A 46 -11.73 -7.22 -5.73
CA LYS A 46 -11.84 -8.60 -6.26
C LYS A 46 -10.45 -9.09 -6.65
N GLY A 47 -9.67 -9.56 -5.68
CA GLY A 47 -8.38 -10.16 -5.94
C GLY A 47 -7.39 -9.92 -4.82
N LYS A 48 -7.55 -10.63 -3.70
CA LYS A 48 -6.51 -11.42 -3.01
C LYS A 48 -7.07 -11.95 -1.69
N GLY A 49 -6.71 -13.21 -1.41
CA GLY A 49 -7.02 -13.88 -0.15
C GLY A 49 -6.42 -13.11 1.03
N SER A 50 -7.09 -13.24 2.17
CA SER A 50 -6.72 -12.68 3.47
C SER A 50 -5.21 -12.73 3.69
N PHE A 51 -4.53 -11.60 3.57
CA PHE A 51 -3.16 -11.48 4.03
C PHE A 51 -3.22 -11.34 5.55
N THR A 52 -3.17 -12.47 6.23
CA THR A 52 -3.04 -12.51 7.68
C THR A 52 -1.57 -12.26 8.02
N PRO A 53 -1.21 -11.16 8.69
CA PRO A 53 0.16 -10.95 9.12
C PRO A 53 0.49 -11.99 10.20
N ARG A 54 1.31 -12.99 9.86
CA ARG A 54 1.81 -14.01 10.80
C ARG A 54 2.86 -13.39 11.76
N GLY A 55 2.43 -12.57 12.72
CA GLY A 55 3.41 -12.03 13.68
C GLY A 55 2.96 -11.07 14.77
N ALA A 56 1.69 -10.67 14.88
CA ALA A 56 1.24 -9.86 16.00
C ALA A 56 0.64 -10.75 17.10
N LYS A 57 1.48 -11.18 18.06
CA LYS A 57 1.02 -11.67 19.37
C LYS A 57 0.92 -10.49 20.36
N PRO A 58 0.01 -10.57 21.35
CA PRO A 58 -0.43 -9.46 22.19
C PRO A 58 0.67 -8.88 23.09
#